data_AF-A0A511YYG3-F1
#
_entry.id   AF-A0A511YYG3-F1
#
_cell.length_a   1.000
_cell.length_b   1.000
_cell.length_c   1.000
_cell.angle_alpha   90.00
_cell.angle_beta   90.00
_cell.angle_gamma   90.00
#
_symmetry.space_group_name_H-M   'P 1'
#
loop_
_entity.id
_entity.type
_entity.pdbx_description
1 polymer ?
#
loop_
_entity_poly.entity_id
_entity_poly.type
_entity_poly.pdbx_seq_one_letter_code
_entity_poly.pdbx_strand_id
1 'polypeptide(L)'
;MPSDDAQTVVPGPERCLEVLDDIVRTWRVGTGGPTVHTRFARQFVPVIWANTCHLVALAEGLVTLHRAGLHLAAMPLVRQIIEFAMRCVWMERYRENVGAVIVEGAKKRRLALETAVSTGILASDDPVVAEAREVVANAVLDHATSGKVFETLCKEIQGGEKVYAYYRIASNYTHPSLMLTDLYLVEDKTSPVGLRLATSARPTPEDAWLGISTSLVILGCLAWDRVDRNHPHRALLRGYAKEFGVPTGQATMTNEGFIAWNKANRARGRAHASRPR
;
A
#
# COMPACT_ATOMS: atom_id res chain seq x y z
N MET A 1 6.17 -41.21 -10.67
CA MET A 1 4.99 -40.99 -9.82
C MET A 1 4.64 -39.52 -9.94
N PRO A 2 3.44 -39.16 -10.42
CA PRO A 2 3.02 -37.77 -10.43
C PRO A 2 2.91 -37.29 -8.98
N SER A 3 3.56 -36.17 -8.67
CA SER A 3 3.38 -35.49 -7.39
C SER A 3 1.90 -35.14 -7.26
N ASP A 4 1.30 -35.48 -6.11
CA ASP A 4 0.06 -34.86 -5.65
C ASP A 4 0.32 -33.35 -5.56
N ASP A 5 0.02 -32.64 -6.66
CA ASP A 5 -0.14 -31.21 -6.66
C ASP A 5 -1.37 -30.95 -5.79
N ALA A 6 -1.13 -30.76 -4.50
CA ALA A 6 -2.13 -30.26 -3.57
C ALA A 6 -2.68 -28.97 -4.17
N GLN A 7 -3.86 -29.06 -4.80
CA GLN A 7 -4.59 -27.90 -5.30
C GLN A 7 -4.75 -26.98 -4.11
N THR A 8 -4.00 -25.88 -4.10
CA THR A 8 -4.19 -24.81 -3.13
C THR A 8 -5.59 -24.27 -3.38
N VAL A 9 -6.53 -24.71 -2.53
CA VAL A 9 -7.90 -24.21 -2.53
C VAL A 9 -7.82 -22.72 -2.26
N VAL A 10 -8.17 -21.92 -3.26
CA VAL A 10 -8.23 -20.46 -3.11
C VAL A 10 -9.37 -20.16 -2.12
N PRO A 11 -9.11 -19.44 -1.02
CA PRO A 11 -10.15 -19.11 -0.07
C PRO A 11 -11.31 -18.36 -0.75
N GLY A 12 -12.54 -18.75 -0.42
CA GLY A 12 -13.75 -18.09 -0.92
C GLY A 12 -13.95 -16.68 -0.34
N PRO A 13 -14.90 -15.90 -0.88
CA PRO A 13 -15.14 -14.52 -0.46
C PRO A 13 -15.55 -14.40 1.01
N GLU A 14 -16.39 -15.30 1.54
CA GLU A 14 -16.78 -15.30 2.96
C GLU A 14 -15.56 -15.42 3.87
N ARG A 15 -14.65 -16.34 3.54
CA ARG A 15 -13.43 -16.56 4.29
C ARG A 15 -12.49 -15.35 4.24
N CYS A 16 -12.41 -14.69 3.09
CA CYS A 16 -11.66 -13.44 2.97
C CYS A 16 -12.19 -12.36 3.92
N LEU A 17 -13.53 -12.19 4.00
CA LEU A 17 -14.16 -11.21 4.90
C LEU A 17 -13.90 -11.54 6.37
N GLU A 18 -13.99 -12.82 6.78
CA GLU A 18 -13.67 -13.26 8.14
C GLU A 18 -12.24 -12.90 8.54
N VAL A 19 -11.28 -13.17 7.66
CA VAL A 19 -9.86 -12.88 7.94
C VAL A 19 -9.61 -11.38 8.05
N LEU A 20 -10.21 -10.57 7.17
CA LEU A 20 -10.10 -9.12 7.26
C LEU A 20 -10.70 -8.58 8.56
N ASP A 21 -11.88 -9.06 8.97
CA ASP A 21 -12.50 -8.70 10.25
C ASP A 21 -11.62 -9.09 11.44
N ASP A 22 -11.06 -10.30 11.42
CA ASP A 22 -10.17 -10.77 12.48
C ASP A 22 -8.92 -9.90 12.61
N ILE A 23 -8.32 -9.50 11.49
CA ILE A 23 -7.17 -8.58 11.46
C ILE A 23 -7.58 -7.21 12.02
N VAL A 24 -8.70 -6.64 11.55
CA VAL A 24 -9.19 -5.32 12.01
C VAL A 24 -9.48 -5.34 13.51
N ARG A 25 -10.17 -6.37 14.00
CA ARG A 25 -10.49 -6.56 15.41
C ARG A 25 -9.23 -6.70 16.24
N THR A 26 -8.30 -7.56 15.81
CA THR A 26 -7.02 -7.79 16.51
C THR A 26 -6.19 -6.52 16.60
N TRP A 27 -6.15 -5.71 15.52
CA TRP A 27 -5.44 -4.44 15.50
C TRP A 27 -6.00 -3.43 16.52
N ARG A 28 -7.32 -3.40 16.71
CA ARG A 28 -8.02 -2.45 17.60
C ARG A 28 -7.88 -2.75 19.09
N VAL A 29 -7.67 -4.00 19.48
CA VAL A 29 -7.56 -4.40 20.91
C VAL A 29 -6.34 -3.74 21.58
N GLY A 30 -5.39 -3.20 20.81
CA GLY A 30 -4.29 -2.38 21.31
C GLY A 30 -3.17 -3.22 21.92
N THR A 31 -1.92 -2.99 21.49
CA THR A 31 -0.77 -3.79 21.90
C THR A 31 0.09 -3.17 23.00
N GLY A 32 -0.37 -2.09 23.65
CA GLY A 32 0.45 -1.36 24.64
C GLY A 32 1.61 -0.58 24.03
N GLY A 33 1.57 -0.33 22.71
CA GLY A 33 2.63 0.33 21.95
C GLY A 33 3.72 -0.65 21.49
N PRO A 34 4.38 -0.36 20.35
CA PRO A 34 5.35 -1.29 19.79
C PRO A 34 6.66 -1.32 20.58
N THR A 35 7.24 -2.51 20.73
CA THR A 35 8.61 -2.65 21.22
C THR A 35 9.56 -2.74 20.04
N VAL A 36 10.39 -1.71 19.81
CA VAL A 36 11.24 -1.62 18.60
C VAL A 36 12.73 -1.59 18.92
N HIS A 37 13.56 -2.05 17.98
CA HIS A 37 15.00 -1.96 18.14
C HIS A 37 15.49 -0.50 18.05
N THR A 38 16.38 -0.12 18.96
CA THR A 38 17.00 1.23 19.01
C THR A 38 17.83 1.57 17.77
N ARG A 39 18.26 0.56 17.00
CA ARG A 39 19.02 0.75 15.75
C ARG A 39 18.20 1.28 14.59
N PHE A 40 16.86 1.26 14.67
CA PHE A 40 16.04 1.77 13.59
C PHE A 40 16.13 3.31 13.54
N ALA A 41 16.10 3.86 12.33
CA ALA A 41 15.99 5.30 12.17
C ALA A 41 14.75 5.81 12.94
N ARG A 42 14.90 6.92 13.69
CA ARG A 42 13.82 7.45 14.55
C ARG A 42 12.52 7.67 13.80
N GLN A 43 12.58 8.00 12.50
CA GLN A 43 11.40 8.22 11.69
C GLN A 43 10.80 6.95 11.07
N PHE A 44 11.53 5.83 11.07
CA PHE A 44 11.08 4.58 10.44
C PHE A 44 9.79 4.06 11.06
N VAL A 45 9.80 3.89 12.39
CA VAL A 45 8.71 3.25 13.13
C VAL A 45 7.39 4.01 12.99
N PRO A 46 7.32 5.35 13.20
CA PRO A 46 6.07 6.09 13.02
C PRO A 46 5.51 6.01 11.59
N VAL A 47 6.37 6.01 10.57
CA VAL A 47 5.91 6.00 9.17
C VAL A 47 5.34 4.64 8.79
N ILE A 48 6.03 3.54 9.09
CA ILE A 48 5.49 2.20 8.79
C ILE A 48 4.26 1.88 9.65
N TRP A 49 4.24 2.33 10.91
CA TRP A 49 3.06 2.24 11.77
C TRP A 49 1.85 2.94 11.14
N ALA A 50 1.99 4.22 10.75
CA ALA A 50 0.91 5.00 10.17
C ALA A 50 0.38 4.37 8.86
N ASN A 51 1.27 3.85 8.00
CA ASN A 51 0.87 3.15 6.78
C ASN A 51 0.12 1.84 7.10
N THR A 52 0.54 1.11 8.12
CA THR A 52 -0.13 -0.14 8.53
C THR A 52 -1.49 0.15 9.16
N CYS A 53 -1.60 1.17 10.02
CA CYS A 53 -2.89 1.63 10.55
C CYS A 53 -3.86 1.97 9.42
N HIS A 54 -3.39 2.72 8.42
CA HIS A 54 -4.24 3.09 7.29
C HIS A 54 -4.60 1.88 6.41
N LEU A 55 -3.67 0.94 6.20
CA LEU A 55 -3.96 -0.33 5.52
C LEU A 55 -5.10 -1.11 6.20
N VAL A 56 -5.08 -1.21 7.53
CA VAL A 56 -6.14 -1.87 8.29
C VAL A 56 -7.47 -1.11 8.20
N ALA A 57 -7.44 0.23 8.24
CA ALA A 57 -8.65 1.04 8.05
C ALA A 57 -9.25 0.89 6.64
N LEU A 58 -8.41 0.78 5.60
CA LEU A 58 -8.86 0.49 4.24
C LEU A 58 -9.50 -0.90 4.14
N ALA A 59 -8.94 -1.90 4.85
CA ALA A 59 -9.51 -3.23 4.91
C ALA A 59 -10.91 -3.24 5.54
N GLU A 60 -11.12 -2.50 6.63
CA GLU A 60 -12.43 -2.32 7.24
C GLU A 60 -13.44 -1.67 6.29
N GLY A 61 -13.02 -0.61 5.57
CA GLY A 61 -13.83 0.03 4.55
C GLY A 61 -14.21 -0.93 3.41
N LEU A 62 -13.24 -1.74 2.97
CA LEU A 62 -13.46 -2.76 1.93
C LEU A 62 -14.51 -3.78 2.39
N VAL A 63 -14.38 -4.32 3.60
CA VAL A 63 -15.35 -5.26 4.18
C VAL A 63 -16.75 -4.64 4.22
N THR A 64 -16.85 -3.39 4.66
CA THR A 64 -18.12 -2.66 4.75
C THR A 64 -18.80 -2.53 3.39
N LEU A 65 -18.07 -2.06 2.37
CA LEU A 65 -18.61 -1.89 1.02
C LEU A 65 -18.95 -3.24 0.37
N HIS A 66 -18.13 -4.27 0.59
CA HIS A 66 -18.37 -5.60 0.05
C HIS A 66 -19.66 -6.23 0.61
N ARG A 67 -19.89 -6.09 1.93
CA ARG A 67 -21.13 -6.56 2.58
C ARG A 67 -22.37 -5.80 2.11
N ALA A 68 -22.22 -4.54 1.72
CA ALA A 68 -23.29 -3.75 1.12
C ALA A 68 -23.52 -4.04 -0.37
N GLY A 69 -22.76 -4.97 -0.99
CA GLY A 69 -22.84 -5.27 -2.42
C GLY A 69 -22.24 -4.19 -3.33
N LEU A 70 -21.48 -3.25 -2.76
CA LEU A 70 -20.90 -2.09 -3.46
C LEU A 70 -19.48 -2.38 -3.99
N HIS A 71 -19.31 -3.51 -4.69
CA HIS A 71 -17.99 -4.03 -5.09
C HIS A 71 -17.20 -3.08 -6.00
N LEU A 72 -17.85 -2.46 -7.00
CA LEU A 72 -17.17 -1.51 -7.89
C LEU A 72 -16.76 -0.24 -7.15
N ALA A 73 -17.61 0.26 -6.24
CA ALA A 73 -17.30 1.41 -5.39
C ALA A 73 -16.19 1.11 -4.37
N ALA A 74 -15.90 -0.18 -4.10
CA ALA A 74 -14.79 -0.61 -3.25
C ALA A 74 -13.44 -0.65 -3.97
N MET A 75 -13.40 -0.59 -5.31
CA MET A 75 -12.16 -0.66 -6.09
C MET A 75 -11.11 0.42 -5.74
N PRO A 76 -11.48 1.67 -5.40
CA PRO A 76 -10.54 2.64 -4.86
C PRO A 76 -9.82 2.14 -3.60
N LEU A 77 -10.51 1.42 -2.71
CA LEU A 77 -9.92 0.85 -1.50
C LEU A 77 -8.99 -0.32 -1.83
N VAL A 78 -9.40 -1.20 -2.75
CA VAL A 78 -8.55 -2.30 -3.27
C VAL A 78 -7.23 -1.74 -3.82
N ARG A 79 -7.31 -0.70 -4.65
CA ARG A 79 -6.12 -0.02 -5.20
C ARG A 79 -5.23 0.54 -4.11
N GLN A 80 -5.81 1.20 -3.10
CA GLN A 80 -5.05 1.77 -1.99
C GLN A 80 -4.43 0.68 -1.10
N ILE A 81 -5.14 -0.42 -0.84
CA ILE A 81 -4.60 -1.59 -0.11
C ILE A 81 -3.35 -2.11 -0.82
N ILE A 82 -3.38 -2.24 -2.15
CA ILE A 82 -2.21 -2.66 -2.93
C ILE A 82 -1.02 -1.73 -2.70
N GLU A 83 -1.24 -0.41 -2.78
CA GLU A 83 -0.17 0.56 -2.61
C GLU A 83 0.39 0.57 -1.17
N PHE A 84 -0.47 0.62 -0.16
CA PHE A 84 -0.08 0.69 1.24
C PHE A 84 0.59 -0.60 1.73
N ALA A 85 0.09 -1.78 1.32
CA ALA A 85 0.72 -3.06 1.66
C ALA A 85 2.14 -3.14 1.11
N MET A 86 2.31 -2.86 -0.19
CA MET A 86 3.63 -2.85 -0.81
C MET A 86 4.55 -1.80 -0.22
N ARG A 87 4.01 -0.63 0.16
CA ARG A 87 4.77 0.40 0.89
C ARG A 87 5.30 -0.13 2.21
N CYS A 88 4.49 -0.84 2.99
CA CYS A 88 4.91 -1.44 4.26
C CYS A 88 6.03 -2.47 4.04
N VAL A 89 5.86 -3.38 3.07
CA VAL A 89 6.87 -4.38 2.68
C VAL A 89 8.18 -3.72 2.27
N TRP A 90 8.11 -2.70 1.41
CA TRP A 90 9.28 -1.97 0.96
C TRP A 90 9.95 -1.24 2.12
N MET A 91 9.23 -0.53 2.97
CA MET A 91 9.82 0.15 4.12
C MET A 91 10.51 -0.83 5.07
N GLU A 92 9.89 -1.99 5.32
CA GLU A 92 10.51 -3.04 6.13
C GLU A 92 11.83 -3.56 5.53
N ARG A 93 11.93 -3.61 4.19
CA ARG A 93 13.15 -4.05 3.51
C ARG A 93 14.21 -2.95 3.38
N TYR A 94 13.78 -1.72 3.15
CA TYR A 94 14.63 -0.55 2.87
C TYR A 94 14.53 0.46 4.02
N ARG A 95 14.71 0.00 5.26
CA ARG A 95 14.42 0.79 6.50
C ARG A 95 15.18 2.11 6.54
N GLU A 96 16.41 2.10 6.01
CA GLU A 96 17.29 3.28 5.95
C GLU A 96 16.82 4.32 4.93
N ASN A 97 15.93 3.95 4.00
CA ASN A 97 15.42 4.82 2.94
C ASN A 97 14.10 5.53 3.33
N VAL A 98 13.60 5.36 4.56
CA VAL A 98 12.35 6.01 4.99
C VAL A 98 12.41 7.54 4.92
N GLY A 99 13.60 8.13 5.06
CA GLY A 99 13.82 9.56 4.92
C GLY A 99 13.33 10.10 3.58
N ALA A 100 13.57 9.36 2.49
CA ALA A 100 13.07 9.73 1.17
C ALA A 100 11.54 9.77 1.06
N VAL A 101 10.83 8.87 1.75
CA VAL A 101 9.36 8.88 1.78
C VAL A 101 8.87 10.14 2.48
N ILE A 102 9.51 10.54 3.57
CA ILE A 102 9.16 11.75 4.34
C ILE A 102 9.43 13.01 3.51
N VAL A 103 10.61 13.12 2.90
CA VAL A 103 10.99 14.27 2.07
C VAL A 103 10.04 14.42 0.87
N GLU A 104 9.70 13.31 0.22
CA GLU A 104 8.76 13.32 -0.90
C GLU A 104 7.34 13.72 -0.44
N GLY A 105 6.88 13.19 0.70
CA GLY A 105 5.60 13.57 1.29
C GLY A 105 5.54 15.06 1.65
N ALA A 106 6.61 15.61 2.24
CA ALA A 106 6.73 17.03 2.55
C ALA A 106 6.68 17.91 1.29
N LYS A 107 7.39 17.50 0.22
CA LYS A 107 7.37 18.20 -1.08
C LYS A 107 5.98 18.21 -1.70
N LYS A 108 5.28 17.06 -1.72
CA LYS A 108 3.91 16.95 -2.23
C LYS A 108 2.93 17.79 -1.42
N ARG A 109 3.06 17.79 -0.09
CA ARG A 109 2.27 18.65 0.81
C ARG A 109 2.49 20.12 0.48
N ARG A 110 3.75 20.56 0.38
CA ARG A 110 4.07 21.95 0.03
C ARG A 110 3.47 22.34 -1.33
N LEU A 111 3.64 21.50 -2.36
CA LEU A 111 3.11 21.78 -3.69
C LEU A 111 1.57 21.88 -3.69
N ALA A 112 0.88 21.01 -2.96
CA ALA A 112 -0.58 21.06 -2.83
C ALA A 112 -1.04 22.37 -2.16
N LEU A 113 -0.34 22.80 -1.12
CA LEU A 113 -0.62 24.06 -0.43
C LEU A 113 -0.27 25.28 -1.29
N GLU A 114 0.84 25.25 -2.03
CA GLU A 114 1.20 26.29 -3.01
C GLU A 114 0.14 26.39 -4.12
N THR A 115 -0.40 25.26 -4.56
CA THR A 115 -1.52 25.23 -5.51
C THR A 115 -2.76 25.89 -4.89
N ALA A 116 -3.12 25.52 -3.67
CA ALA A 116 -4.25 26.12 -2.95
C ALA A 116 -4.10 27.65 -2.79
N VAL A 117 -2.89 28.15 -2.56
CA VAL A 117 -2.58 29.58 -2.54
C VAL A 117 -2.78 30.20 -3.92
N SER A 118 -2.23 29.59 -4.97
CA SER A 118 -2.35 30.10 -6.35
C SER A 118 -3.80 30.16 -6.85
N THR A 119 -4.68 29.31 -6.31
CA THR A 119 -6.11 29.29 -6.64
C THR A 119 -6.97 30.10 -5.67
N GLY A 120 -6.37 30.78 -4.70
CA GLY A 120 -7.09 31.63 -3.71
C GLY A 120 -7.87 30.86 -2.64
N ILE A 121 -7.62 29.56 -2.46
CA ILE A 121 -8.23 28.75 -1.38
C ILE A 121 -7.59 29.08 -0.03
N LEU A 122 -6.28 29.32 -0.03
CA LEU A 122 -5.51 29.70 1.15
C LEU A 122 -4.78 31.02 0.91
N ALA A 123 -4.57 31.77 1.99
CA ALA A 123 -3.70 32.94 1.96
C ALA A 123 -2.22 32.51 1.91
N SER A 124 -1.36 33.35 1.33
CA SER A 124 0.07 33.02 1.17
C SER A 124 0.86 33.04 2.49
N ASP A 125 0.30 33.68 3.51
CA ASP A 125 0.77 33.82 4.90
C ASP A 125 0.05 32.86 5.87
N ASP A 126 -0.80 31.95 5.36
CA ASP A 126 -1.43 30.93 6.19
C ASP A 126 -0.37 30.10 6.95
N PRO A 127 -0.51 29.89 8.27
CA PRO A 127 0.47 29.16 9.07
C PRO A 127 0.82 27.77 8.54
N VAL A 128 -0.14 27.05 7.96
CA VAL A 128 0.08 25.71 7.41
C VAL A 128 0.96 25.76 6.16
N VAL A 129 0.84 26.82 5.35
CA VAL A 129 1.68 27.06 4.18
C VAL A 129 3.11 27.41 4.62
N ALA A 130 3.26 28.27 5.62
CA ALA A 130 4.56 28.64 6.19
C ALA A 130 5.30 27.42 6.76
N GLU A 131 4.61 26.60 7.57
CA GLU A 131 5.15 25.36 8.13
C GLU A 131 5.60 24.40 7.02
N ALA A 132 4.78 24.20 5.98
CA ALA A 132 5.13 23.29 4.88
C ALA A 132 6.36 23.76 4.08
N ARG A 133 6.55 25.07 3.91
CA ARG A 133 7.76 25.63 3.30
C ARG A 133 8.98 25.38 4.18
N GLU A 134 8.87 25.61 5.49
CA GLU A 134 9.95 25.40 6.45
C GLU A 134 10.37 23.93 6.53
N VAL A 135 9.41 23.00 6.62
CA VAL A 135 9.69 21.56 6.68
C VAL A 135 10.49 21.11 5.45
N VAL A 136 10.17 21.61 4.26
CA VAL A 136 10.92 21.27 3.04
C VAL A 136 12.29 21.98 2.99
N ALA A 137 12.39 23.22 3.46
CA ALA A 137 13.66 23.94 3.52
C ALA A 137 14.66 23.27 4.48
N ASN A 138 14.16 22.74 5.61
CA ASN A 138 14.95 22.05 6.63
C ASN A 138 15.10 20.54 6.36
N ALA A 139 14.43 20.01 5.34
CA ALA A 139 14.54 18.61 4.96
C ALA A 139 15.95 18.32 4.43
N VAL A 140 16.74 17.54 5.18
CA VAL A 140 17.97 16.95 4.67
C VAL A 140 17.60 16.13 3.43
N LEU A 141 18.15 16.49 2.27
CA LEU A 141 17.94 15.77 1.03
C LEU A 141 18.47 14.33 1.20
N ASP A 142 17.57 13.41 1.52
CA ASP A 142 17.89 11.98 1.45
C ASP A 142 17.90 11.57 -0.02
N HIS A 143 19.06 11.12 -0.49
CA HIS A 143 19.29 10.74 -1.89
C HIS A 143 18.74 9.35 -2.23
N ALA A 144 17.95 8.72 -1.35
CA ALA A 144 17.23 7.49 -1.70
C ALA A 144 16.09 7.82 -2.70
N THR A 145 16.27 7.43 -3.96
CA THR A 145 15.37 7.87 -5.06
C THR A 145 14.24 6.91 -5.40
N SER A 146 14.30 5.64 -4.97
CA SER A 146 13.42 4.61 -5.52
C SER A 146 12.03 4.52 -4.90
N GLY A 147 11.86 4.96 -3.65
CA GLY A 147 10.56 4.93 -2.96
C GLY A 147 9.53 5.96 -3.45
N LYS A 148 9.81 6.74 -4.50
CA LYS A 148 8.94 7.86 -4.93
C LYS A 148 7.83 7.43 -5.88
N VAL A 149 8.15 6.52 -6.79
CA VAL A 149 7.26 6.03 -7.84
C VAL A 149 6.83 4.61 -7.47
N PHE A 150 5.53 4.37 -7.41
CA PHE A 150 4.99 3.09 -6.99
C PHE A 150 5.49 1.92 -7.86
N GLU A 151 5.59 2.12 -9.18
CA GLU A 151 6.17 1.12 -10.09
C GLU A 151 7.60 0.73 -9.71
N THR A 152 8.46 1.72 -9.44
CA THR A 152 9.85 1.47 -9.04
C THR A 152 9.88 0.69 -7.74
N LEU A 153 9.07 1.08 -6.75
CA LEU A 153 8.96 0.37 -5.47
C LEU A 153 8.63 -1.12 -5.68
N CYS A 154 7.66 -1.41 -6.55
CA CYS A 154 7.30 -2.78 -6.88
C CYS A 154 8.44 -3.54 -7.58
N LYS A 155 9.15 -2.93 -8.53
CA LYS A 155 10.28 -3.56 -9.25
C LYS A 155 11.46 -3.91 -8.34
N GLU A 156 11.58 -3.25 -7.19
CA GLU A 156 12.63 -3.52 -6.21
C GLU A 156 12.38 -4.78 -5.35
N ILE A 157 11.14 -5.25 -5.30
CA ILE A 157 10.70 -6.39 -4.49
C ILE A 157 10.41 -7.59 -5.40
N GLN A 158 10.93 -8.77 -5.07
CA GLN A 158 10.64 -9.99 -5.82
C GLN A 158 9.13 -10.29 -5.83
N GLY A 159 8.54 -10.46 -7.02
CA GLY A 159 7.10 -10.66 -7.22
C GLY A 159 6.29 -9.36 -7.26
N GLY A 160 6.91 -8.21 -7.03
CA GLY A 160 6.24 -6.91 -7.06
C GLY A 160 5.76 -6.51 -8.45
N GLU A 161 6.34 -7.04 -9.52
CA GLU A 161 5.88 -6.81 -10.90
C GLU A 161 4.44 -7.30 -11.11
N LYS A 162 4.07 -8.45 -10.52
CA LYS A 162 2.69 -8.95 -10.56
C LYS A 162 1.76 -8.05 -9.76
N VAL A 163 2.20 -7.58 -8.60
CA VAL A 163 1.42 -6.66 -7.76
C VAL A 163 1.20 -5.31 -8.46
N TYR A 164 2.21 -4.82 -9.19
CA TYR A 164 2.07 -3.60 -9.99
C TYR A 164 1.06 -3.78 -11.14
N ALA A 165 1.02 -4.96 -11.77
CA ALA A 165 0.00 -5.27 -12.76
C ALA A 165 -1.42 -5.20 -12.15
N TYR A 166 -1.63 -5.78 -10.96
CA TYR A 166 -2.90 -5.66 -10.25
C TYR A 166 -3.26 -4.21 -9.93
N TYR A 167 -2.28 -3.40 -9.48
CA TYR A 167 -2.50 -1.97 -9.25
C TYR A 167 -2.93 -1.23 -10.51
N ARG A 168 -2.30 -1.52 -11.66
CA ARG A 168 -2.64 -0.91 -12.96
C ARG A 168 -4.06 -1.27 -13.39
N ILE A 169 -4.44 -2.54 -13.24
CA ILE A 169 -5.80 -3.00 -13.55
C ILE A 169 -6.81 -2.34 -12.59
N ALA A 170 -6.56 -2.37 -11.28
CA ALA A 170 -7.39 -1.70 -10.28
C ALA A 170 -7.56 -0.21 -10.58
N SER A 171 -6.51 0.46 -11.06
CA SER A 171 -6.55 1.88 -11.43
C SER A 171 -7.55 2.17 -12.56
N ASN A 172 -7.72 1.27 -13.53
CA ASN A 172 -8.71 1.44 -14.60
C ASN A 172 -10.15 1.47 -14.06
N TYR A 173 -10.45 0.78 -12.96
CA TYR A 173 -11.77 0.84 -12.31
C TYR A 173 -11.99 2.10 -11.46
N THR A 174 -10.94 2.88 -11.19
CA THR A 174 -11.01 4.05 -10.27
C THR A 174 -10.95 5.40 -10.95
N HIS A 175 -10.57 5.42 -12.23
CA HIS A 175 -10.47 6.64 -13.04
C HIS A 175 -11.48 6.59 -14.18
N PRO A 176 -11.91 7.75 -14.71
CA PRO A 176 -12.69 7.80 -15.95
C PRO A 176 -11.90 7.11 -17.06
N SER A 177 -12.29 5.89 -17.39
CA SER A 177 -11.58 5.03 -18.34
C SER A 177 -12.61 4.26 -19.17
N LEU A 178 -12.19 3.81 -20.36
CA LEU A 178 -13.06 2.97 -21.20
C LEU A 178 -13.47 1.69 -20.46
N MET A 179 -12.55 1.07 -19.72
CA MET A 179 -12.83 -0.14 -18.93
C MET A 179 -13.92 0.08 -17.89
N LEU A 180 -13.94 1.25 -17.23
CA LEU A 180 -15.01 1.60 -16.29
C LEU A 180 -16.32 1.88 -17.03
N THR A 181 -16.28 2.61 -18.14
CA THR A 181 -17.45 2.91 -18.98
C THR A 181 -18.11 1.62 -19.47
N ASP A 182 -17.34 0.65 -19.95
CA ASP A 182 -17.83 -0.62 -20.49
C ASP A 182 -18.64 -1.41 -19.46
N LEU A 183 -18.32 -1.30 -18.16
CA LEU A 183 -19.09 -1.97 -17.10
C LEU A 183 -20.53 -1.44 -16.97
N TYR A 184 -20.79 -0.23 -17.45
CA TYR A 184 -22.12 0.40 -17.41
C TYR A 184 -22.86 0.28 -18.75
N LEU A 185 -22.24 -0.34 -19.77
CA LEU A 185 -22.84 -0.60 -21.08
C LEU A 185 -23.13 -2.09 -21.21
N VAL A 186 -24.41 -2.45 -21.26
CA VAL A 186 -24.86 -3.85 -21.39
C VAL A 186 -25.43 -4.05 -22.78
N GLU A 187 -25.01 -5.12 -23.47
CA GLU A 187 -25.61 -5.50 -24.75
C GLU A 187 -27.11 -5.76 -24.58
N ASP A 188 -27.92 -5.11 -25.42
CA ASP A 188 -29.37 -5.23 -25.41
C ASP A 188 -29.90 -5.24 -26.84
N LYS A 189 -30.25 -6.44 -27.33
CA LYS A 189 -30.77 -6.64 -28.69
C LYS A 189 -32.14 -6.00 -28.91
N THR A 190 -32.83 -5.58 -27.84
CA THR A 190 -34.13 -4.91 -27.92
C THR A 190 -33.98 -3.38 -28.00
N SER A 191 -32.81 -2.84 -27.65
CA SER A 191 -32.49 -1.43 -27.78
C SER A 191 -32.19 -1.08 -29.25
N PRO A 192 -32.71 0.05 -29.80
CA PRO A 192 -32.42 0.49 -31.16
C PRO A 192 -30.92 0.69 -31.46
N VAL A 193 -30.12 0.94 -30.42
CA VAL A 193 -28.66 1.14 -30.53
C VAL A 193 -27.86 -0.09 -30.08
N GLY A 194 -28.53 -1.21 -29.77
CA GLY A 194 -27.91 -2.46 -29.33
C GLY A 194 -27.35 -2.46 -27.90
N LEU A 195 -27.57 -1.37 -27.14
CA LEU A 195 -27.02 -1.17 -25.80
C LEU A 195 -28.08 -0.65 -24.82
N ARG A 196 -27.93 -1.03 -23.54
CA ARG A 196 -28.66 -0.48 -22.40
C ARG A 196 -27.68 0.02 -21.33
N LEU A 197 -28.02 1.15 -20.71
CA LEU A 197 -27.26 1.73 -19.61
C LEU A 197 -27.59 0.99 -18.30
N ALA A 198 -26.58 0.47 -17.62
CA ALA A 198 -26.73 -0.08 -16.28
C ALA A 198 -26.64 1.05 -15.23
N THR A 199 -27.37 0.91 -14.14
CA THR A 199 -27.23 1.77 -12.95
C THR A 199 -26.38 1.12 -11.86
N SER A 200 -26.10 -0.17 -12.01
CA SER A 200 -25.26 -0.97 -11.12
C SER A 200 -24.32 -1.83 -11.94
N ALA A 201 -23.03 -1.75 -11.62
CA ALA A 201 -21.96 -2.45 -12.30
C ALA A 201 -21.10 -3.20 -11.26
N ARG A 202 -20.47 -4.29 -11.68
CA ARG A 202 -19.58 -5.11 -10.85
C ARG A 202 -18.23 -5.28 -11.53
N PRO A 203 -17.10 -5.24 -10.81
CA PRO A 203 -15.81 -5.60 -11.37
C PRO A 203 -15.78 -7.12 -11.61
N THR A 204 -15.19 -7.54 -12.72
CA THR A 204 -15.07 -8.98 -13.04
C THR A 204 -13.61 -9.40 -13.06
N PRO A 205 -13.21 -10.47 -12.33
CA PRO A 205 -13.96 -11.18 -11.29
C PRO A 205 -13.90 -10.45 -9.93
N GLU A 206 -15.04 -10.32 -9.24
CA GLU A 206 -15.15 -9.59 -7.96
C GLU A 206 -14.41 -10.29 -6.81
N ASP A 207 -14.59 -11.60 -6.66
CA ASP A 207 -14.00 -12.40 -5.58
C ASP A 207 -12.47 -12.40 -5.62
N ALA A 208 -11.89 -12.30 -6.82
CA ALA A 208 -10.44 -12.23 -6.96
C ALA A 208 -9.87 -10.95 -6.34
N TRP A 209 -10.58 -9.82 -6.47
CA TRP A 209 -10.13 -8.55 -5.87
C TRP A 209 -10.17 -8.61 -4.34
N LEU A 210 -11.16 -9.28 -3.78
CA LEU A 210 -11.24 -9.50 -2.34
C LEU A 210 -10.10 -10.42 -1.85
N GLY A 211 -9.82 -11.51 -2.57
CA GLY A 211 -8.70 -12.42 -2.25
C GLY A 211 -7.33 -11.74 -2.36
N ILE A 212 -7.11 -10.95 -3.41
CA ILE A 212 -5.89 -10.14 -3.61
C ILE A 212 -5.72 -9.15 -2.45
N SER A 213 -6.79 -8.42 -2.11
CA SER A 213 -6.77 -7.44 -1.03
C SER A 213 -6.46 -8.09 0.31
N THR A 214 -7.09 -9.23 0.61
CA THR A 214 -6.85 -10.00 1.84
C THR A 214 -5.39 -10.44 1.95
N SER A 215 -4.84 -11.00 0.87
CA SER A 215 -3.43 -11.41 0.80
C SER A 215 -2.47 -10.24 1.07
N LEU A 216 -2.77 -9.06 0.53
CA LEU A 216 -1.94 -7.86 0.67
C LEU A 216 -2.08 -7.22 2.06
N VAL A 217 -3.27 -7.24 2.66
CA VAL A 217 -3.46 -6.82 4.06
C VAL A 217 -2.63 -7.71 5.00
N ILE A 218 -2.69 -9.04 4.82
CA ILE A 218 -1.86 -10.00 5.58
C ILE A 218 -0.37 -9.66 5.40
N LEU A 219 0.07 -9.47 4.15
CA LEU A 219 1.47 -9.18 3.84
C LEU A 219 1.97 -7.87 4.48
N GLY A 220 1.18 -6.80 4.41
CA GLY A 220 1.50 -5.51 5.03
C GLY A 220 1.52 -5.58 6.56
N CYS A 221 0.55 -6.28 7.16
CA CYS A 221 0.53 -6.51 8.61
C CYS A 221 1.71 -7.35 9.09
N LEU A 222 2.13 -8.36 8.32
CA LEU A 222 3.35 -9.14 8.60
C LEU A 222 4.62 -8.27 8.56
N ALA A 223 4.68 -7.30 7.63
CA ALA A 223 5.82 -6.38 7.56
C ALA A 223 5.93 -5.53 8.84
N TRP A 224 4.80 -5.05 9.36
CA TRP A 224 4.76 -4.38 10.66
C TRP A 224 5.08 -5.30 11.83
N ASP A 225 4.48 -6.50 11.88
CA ASP A 225 4.72 -7.47 12.96
C ASP A 225 6.21 -7.81 13.08
N ARG A 226 6.98 -7.81 11.97
CA ARG A 226 8.44 -8.00 11.98
C ARG A 226 9.25 -6.78 12.45
N VAL A 227 8.64 -5.59 12.53
CA VAL A 227 9.26 -4.40 13.12
C VAL A 227 9.10 -4.42 14.64
N ASP A 228 7.97 -4.90 15.14
CA ASP A 228 7.75 -5.12 16.57
C ASP A 228 8.54 -6.35 17.05
N ARG A 229 9.39 -6.16 18.05
CA ARG A 229 10.24 -7.21 18.63
C ARG A 229 9.40 -8.29 19.33
N ASN A 230 8.23 -7.93 19.85
CA ASN A 230 7.36 -8.88 20.53
C ASN A 230 6.55 -9.73 19.56
N HIS A 231 6.46 -9.30 18.30
CA HIS A 231 5.70 -9.99 17.25
C HIS A 231 4.28 -10.40 17.71
N PRO A 232 3.48 -9.45 18.27
CA PRO A 232 2.26 -9.77 19.03
C PRO A 232 1.19 -10.48 18.20
N HIS A 233 1.25 -10.39 16.86
CA HIS A 233 0.25 -10.96 15.96
C HIS A 233 0.80 -12.10 15.09
N ARG A 234 2.05 -12.51 15.32
CA ARG A 234 2.77 -13.48 14.48
C ARG A 234 2.06 -14.80 14.28
N ALA A 235 1.51 -15.37 15.35
CA ALA A 235 0.83 -16.67 15.27
C ALA A 235 -0.40 -16.58 14.35
N LEU A 236 -1.23 -15.56 14.57
CA LEU A 236 -2.42 -15.27 13.78
C LEU A 236 -2.07 -15.00 12.31
N LEU A 237 -1.20 -14.03 12.05
CA LEU A 237 -0.85 -13.60 10.70
C LEU A 237 -0.14 -14.70 9.90
N ARG A 238 0.67 -15.55 10.53
CA ARG A 238 1.29 -16.70 9.85
C ARG A 238 0.29 -17.81 9.54
N GLY A 239 -0.74 -17.99 10.38
CA GLY A 239 -1.85 -18.89 10.11
C GLY A 239 -2.55 -18.49 8.82
N TYR A 240 -3.00 -17.24 8.72
CA TYR A 240 -3.63 -16.73 7.50
C TYR A 240 -2.68 -16.69 6.31
N ALA A 241 -1.41 -16.33 6.51
CA ALA A 241 -0.45 -16.32 5.42
C ALA A 241 -0.25 -17.72 4.80
N LYS A 242 -0.22 -18.77 5.63
CA LYS A 242 -0.17 -20.15 5.13
C LYS A 242 -1.44 -20.52 4.36
N GLU A 243 -2.60 -20.14 4.88
CA GLU A 243 -3.91 -20.38 4.25
C GLU A 243 -4.03 -19.69 2.87
N PHE A 244 -3.54 -18.47 2.75
CA PHE A 244 -3.64 -17.65 1.53
C PHE A 244 -2.41 -17.76 0.61
N GLY A 245 -1.42 -18.60 0.93
CA GLY A 245 -0.18 -18.73 0.16
C GLY A 245 0.70 -17.47 0.18
N VAL A 246 0.56 -16.61 1.20
CA VAL A 246 1.36 -15.39 1.37
C VAL A 246 2.71 -15.72 2.03
N PRO A 247 3.84 -15.22 1.51
CA PRO A 247 5.14 -15.40 2.13
C PRO A 247 5.21 -14.81 3.55
N THR A 248 5.70 -15.59 4.51
CA THR A 248 5.83 -15.17 5.93
C THR A 248 7.17 -14.51 6.26
N GLY A 249 8.16 -14.67 5.38
CA GLY A 249 9.48 -14.06 5.50
C GLY A 249 9.49 -12.58 5.10
N GLN A 250 10.57 -11.88 5.44
CA GLN A 250 10.84 -10.57 4.84
C GLN A 250 10.99 -10.75 3.32
N ALA A 251 10.43 -9.82 2.55
CA ALA A 251 10.53 -9.86 1.11
C ALA A 251 11.99 -9.77 0.61
N THR A 252 12.28 -10.51 -0.45
CA THR A 252 13.58 -10.52 -1.12
C THR A 252 13.68 -9.35 -2.09
N MET A 253 14.88 -8.78 -2.23
CA MET A 253 15.15 -7.72 -3.21
C MET A 253 15.38 -8.33 -4.59
N THR A 254 14.98 -7.62 -5.62
CA THR A 254 15.47 -7.88 -6.99
C THR A 254 16.90 -7.37 -7.16
N ASN A 255 17.54 -7.73 -8.28
CA ASN A 255 18.84 -7.15 -8.65
C ASN A 255 18.76 -5.62 -8.77
N GLU A 256 17.68 -5.10 -9.36
CA GLU A 256 17.42 -3.66 -9.45
C GLU A 256 17.34 -3.02 -8.06
N GLY A 257 16.56 -3.64 -7.15
CA GLY A 257 16.45 -3.20 -5.76
C GLY A 257 17.78 -3.21 -5.02
N PHE A 258 18.62 -4.23 -5.24
CA PHE A 258 19.95 -4.31 -4.65
C PHE A 258 20.88 -3.19 -5.14
N ILE A 259 20.89 -2.91 -6.44
CA ILE A 259 21.67 -1.82 -7.04
C ILE A 259 21.22 -0.47 -6.48
N ALA A 260 19.91 -0.22 -6.45
CA ALA A 260 19.34 1.03 -5.94
C ALA A 260 19.66 1.26 -4.45
N TRP A 261 19.53 0.22 -3.62
CA TRP A 261 19.88 0.28 -2.19
C TRP A 261 21.37 0.58 -1.98
N ASN A 262 22.27 -0.10 -2.71
CA ASN A 262 23.70 0.16 -2.62
C ASN A 262 24.06 1.59 -3.05
N LYS A 263 23.43 2.10 -4.11
CA LYS A 263 23.60 3.48 -4.56
C LYS A 263 23.17 4.48 -3.47
N ALA A 264 22.02 4.25 -2.84
CA ALA A 264 21.52 5.08 -1.74
C ALA A 264 22.46 5.05 -0.52
N ASN A 265 22.94 3.86 -0.14
CA ASN A 265 23.90 3.70 0.96
C ASN A 265 25.22 4.44 0.72
N ARG A 266 25.77 4.33 -0.50
CA ARG A 266 27.00 5.07 -0.86
C ARG A 266 26.79 6.57 -0.83
N ALA A 267 25.60 7.06 -1.24
CA ALA A 267 25.27 8.48 -1.15
C ALA A 267 25.21 8.96 0.31
N ARG A 268 24.56 8.19 1.20
CA ARG A 268 24.51 8.49 2.64
C ARG A 268 25.88 8.49 3.30
N GLY A 269 26.72 7.49 3.00
CA GLY A 269 28.08 7.42 3.54
C GLY A 269 28.92 8.64 3.18
N ARG A 270 28.81 9.11 1.93
CA ARG A 270 29.48 10.35 1.48
C ARG A 270 28.95 11.60 2.19
N ALA A 271 27.63 11.74 2.31
CA ALA A 271 27.00 12.86 2.99
C ALA A 271 27.37 12.93 4.48
N HIS A 272 27.55 11.77 5.12
CA HIS A 272 27.98 11.73 6.53
C HIS A 272 29.45 12.13 6.69
N ALA A 273 30.33 11.70 5.78
CA ALA A 273 31.74 12.05 5.79
C ALA A 273 31.99 13.54 5.51
N SER A 274 31.10 14.22 4.78
CA SER A 274 31.22 15.64 4.44
C SER A 274 30.65 16.60 5.48
N ARG A 275 30.08 16.12 6.60
CA ARG A 275 29.58 17.01 7.66
C ARG A 275 30.76 17.49 8.54
N PRO A 276 30.98 18.81 8.69
CA PRO A 276 31.99 19.32 9.62
C PRO A 276 31.64 18.88 11.05
N ARG A 277 32.69 18.54 11.82
CA ARG A 277 32.58 18.12 13.23
C ARG A 277 32.13 19.26 14.13
#